data_AF-A0A820LKM9-F1
#
_entry.id   AF-A0A820LKM9-F1
#
_cell.length_a   1.000
_cell.length_b   1.000
_cell.length_c   1.000
_cell.angle_alpha   90.00
_cell.angle_beta   90.00
_cell.angle_gamma   90.00
#
_symmetry.space_group_name_H-M   'P 1'
#
loop_
_entity.id
_entity.type
_entity.pdbx_description
1 polymer ?
#
loop_
_entity_poly.entity_id
_entity_poly.type
_entity_poly.pdbx_seq_one_letter_code
_entity_poly.pdbx_strand_id
1 'polypeptide(L)'
;MSASIDIRLNRQTKTYSENDIIQGTVIISTSTSFKHTGITLTVDGSVQLHLSGKSVGVFEAFYQSTKPVTLIDQTIELVKPGQIPSLKTEIPFQVQLKGRPNKPLYETYHGVFVNIQVKIKF
;
A
#
# COMPACT_ATOMS: atom_id res chain seq x y z
N MET A 1 -2.41 -21.75 14.34
CA MET A 1 -1.20 -20.89 14.37
C MET A 1 -1.61 -19.58 13.72
N SER A 2 -1.81 -18.51 14.50
CA SER A 2 -2.24 -17.22 13.97
C SER A 2 -1.18 -16.18 14.33
N ALA A 3 -0.53 -15.63 13.32
CA ALA A 3 0.25 -14.42 13.45
C ALA A 3 -0.65 -13.24 13.10
N SER A 4 -0.66 -12.19 13.91
CA SER A 4 -1.28 -10.91 13.58
C SER A 4 -0.22 -9.92 13.14
N ILE A 5 -0.56 -9.08 12.17
CA ILE A 5 0.34 -8.08 11.60
C ILE A 5 -0.38 -6.74 11.65
N ASP A 6 0.25 -5.76 12.29
CA ASP A 6 -0.28 -4.41 12.44
C ASP A 6 0.76 -3.40 11.92
N ILE A 7 0.32 -2.44 11.12
CA ILE A 7 1.17 -1.35 10.63
C ILE A 7 0.76 -0.08 11.36
N ARG A 8 1.69 0.55 12.09
CA ARG A 8 1.46 1.81 12.79
C ARG A 8 2.32 2.92 12.20
N LEU A 9 1.67 3.95 11.66
CA LEU A 9 2.36 5.16 11.21
C LEU A 9 2.71 6.05 12.39
N ASN A 10 3.89 6.69 12.34
CA ASN A 10 4.29 7.69 13.33
C ASN A 10 3.37 8.92 13.29
N ARG A 11 2.87 9.27 12.10
CA ARG A 11 1.89 10.35 11.88
C ARG A 11 0.67 9.79 11.16
N GLN A 12 -0.32 9.33 11.93
CA GLN A 12 -1.51 8.65 11.40
C GLN A 12 -2.47 9.59 10.65
N THR A 13 -2.56 10.85 11.07
CA THR A 13 -3.48 11.84 10.51
C THR A 13 -2.82 12.80 9.51
N LYS A 14 -1.52 12.62 9.23
CA LYS A 14 -0.81 13.49 8.29
C LYS A 14 -1.25 13.16 6.85
N THR A 15 -1.62 14.18 6.10
CA THR A 15 -1.66 14.11 4.63
C THR A 15 -0.24 14.13 4.09
N TYR A 16 0.13 13.13 3.30
CA TYR A 16 1.46 13.01 2.71
C TYR A 16 1.45 13.53 1.27
N SER A 17 2.48 14.29 0.91
CA SER A 17 2.70 14.81 -0.44
C SER A 17 3.86 14.10 -1.13
N GLU A 18 4.04 14.33 -2.43
CA GLU A 18 5.17 13.77 -3.16
C GLU A 18 6.51 14.14 -2.49
N ASN A 19 7.40 13.15 -2.41
CA ASN A 19 8.69 13.17 -1.72
C ASN A 19 8.63 13.23 -0.18
N ASP A 20 7.45 13.22 0.44
CA ASP A 20 7.34 13.07 1.88
C ASP A 20 7.90 11.71 2.34
N ILE A 21 8.44 11.72 3.55
CA ILE A 21 8.90 10.51 4.21
C ILE A 21 7.77 9.95 5.08
N ILE A 22 7.37 8.72 4.79
CA ILE A 22 6.45 7.92 5.61
C ILE A 22 7.29 7.07 6.55
N GLN A 23 7.02 7.17 7.84
CA GLN A 23 7.68 6.40 8.89
C GLN A 23 6.66 5.71 9.77
N GLY A 24 7.03 4.53 10.26
CA GLY A 24 6.18 3.76 11.16
C GLY A 24 6.88 2.50 11.66
N THR A 25 6.08 1.64 12.28
CA THR A 25 6.52 0.35 12.81
C THR A 25 5.54 -0.73 12.37
N VAL A 26 6.06 -1.82 11.81
CA VAL A 26 5.32 -3.07 11.62
C VAL A 26 5.44 -3.91 12.88
N ILE A 27 4.31 -4.34 13.42
CA ILE A 27 4.21 -5.15 14.63
C ILE A 27 3.71 -6.52 14.21
N ILE A 28 4.52 -7.55 14.45
CA ILE A 28 4.17 -8.94 14.20
C ILE A 28 3.97 -9.61 15.56
N SER A 29 2.76 -10.10 15.82
CA SER A 29 2.46 -10.83 17.05
C SER A 29 2.13 -12.29 16.74
N THR A 30 2.83 -13.23 17.37
CA THR A 30 2.67 -14.68 17.14
C THR A 30 2.88 -15.46 18.42
N SER A 31 2.13 -16.53 18.65
CA SER A 31 2.32 -17.40 19.83
C SER A 31 3.55 -18.30 19.72
N THR A 32 4.14 -18.43 18.53
CA THR A 32 5.23 -19.36 18.23
C THR A 32 6.22 -18.73 17.26
N SER A 33 7.49 -19.10 17.35
CA SER A 33 8.50 -18.62 16.40
C SER A 33 8.38 -19.33 15.06
N PHE A 34 8.58 -18.61 13.95
CA PHE A 34 8.53 -19.18 12.59
C PHE A 34 9.63 -18.62 11.69
N LYS A 35 10.02 -19.38 10.67
CA LYS A 35 11.01 -18.97 9.66
C LYS A 35 10.33 -18.24 8.51
N HIS A 36 11.01 -17.24 7.95
CA HIS A 36 10.54 -16.46 6.80
C HIS A 36 11.66 -16.23 5.78
N THR A 37 11.29 -16.01 4.52
CA THR A 37 12.22 -15.80 3.39
C THR A 37 12.47 -14.31 3.09
N GLY A 38 12.33 -13.48 4.11
CA GLY A 38 12.35 -12.02 3.99
C GLY A 38 10.99 -11.41 4.33
N ILE A 39 11.01 -10.16 4.74
CA ILE A 39 9.83 -9.34 5.02
C ILE A 39 9.97 -8.08 4.18
N THR A 40 8.95 -7.79 3.39
CA THR A 40 8.91 -6.62 2.52
C THR A 40 7.70 -5.76 2.85
N LEU A 41 7.84 -4.46 2.64
CA LEU A 41 6.74 -3.51 2.69
C LEU A 41 6.57 -2.91 1.30
N THR A 42 5.35 -2.90 0.80
CA THR A 42 5.04 -2.31 -0.50
C THR A 42 4.12 -1.11 -0.34
N VAL A 43 4.46 -0.02 -1.01
CA VAL A 43 3.61 1.15 -1.17
C VAL A 43 3.06 1.13 -2.59
N ASP A 44 1.73 1.02 -2.69
CA ASP A 44 1.03 1.02 -3.97
C ASP A 44 0.16 2.26 -4.09
N GLY A 45 0.19 2.88 -5.26
CA GLY A 45 -0.66 4.00 -5.63
C GLY A 45 -1.30 3.70 -6.96
N SER A 46 -2.61 3.86 -7.07
CA SER A 46 -3.34 3.56 -8.30
C SER A 46 -4.49 4.51 -8.56
N VAL A 47 -4.73 4.78 -9.85
CA VAL A 47 -5.96 5.40 -10.34
C VAL A 47 -6.80 4.31 -10.98
N GLN A 48 -8.03 4.17 -10.51
CA GLN A 48 -9.02 3.26 -11.04
C GLN A 48 -10.24 4.07 -11.46
N LEU A 49 -10.71 3.89 -12.70
CA LEU A 49 -12.02 4.38 -13.10
C LEU A 49 -13.08 3.51 -12.43
N HIS A 50 -14.30 3.99 -12.14
CA HIS A 50 -15.48 3.28 -11.62
C HIS A 50 -16.69 3.44 -12.58
N LEU A 51 -17.51 2.40 -12.75
CA LEU A 51 -18.81 2.51 -13.43
C LEU A 51 -19.90 2.79 -12.40
N SER A 52 -20.76 3.78 -12.68
CA SER A 52 -22.03 3.93 -11.97
C SER A 52 -23.09 3.09 -12.68
N GLY A 53 -23.82 2.25 -11.96
CA GLY A 53 -24.89 1.40 -12.51
C GLY A 53 -26.07 2.16 -13.16
N LYS A 54 -26.05 3.50 -13.16
CA LYS A 54 -27.04 4.37 -13.83
C LYS A 54 -26.67 4.75 -15.27
N SER A 55 -25.51 4.33 -15.78
CA SER A 55 -24.94 4.79 -17.07
C SER A 55 -24.55 3.62 -17.97
N VAL A 56 -25.43 2.62 -18.08
CA VAL A 56 -25.28 1.44 -18.94
C VAL A 56 -25.40 1.82 -20.42
N GLY A 57 -24.49 1.34 -21.29
CA GLY A 57 -24.53 1.56 -22.73
C GLY A 57 -23.16 1.83 -23.38
N VAL A 58 -22.59 3.04 -23.18
CA VAL A 58 -21.36 3.46 -23.90
C VAL A 58 -20.08 3.21 -23.09
N PHE A 59 -20.15 3.28 -21.75
CA PHE A 59 -18.97 3.14 -20.90
C PHE A 59 -18.56 1.68 -20.63
N GLU A 60 -19.41 0.70 -20.90
CA GLU A 60 -19.15 -0.73 -20.62
C GLU A 60 -17.97 -1.30 -21.42
N ALA A 61 -17.89 -0.97 -22.72
CA ALA A 61 -16.85 -1.49 -23.62
C ALA A 61 -15.45 -0.89 -23.36
N PHE A 62 -15.36 0.38 -22.98
CA PHE A 62 -14.09 1.02 -22.61
C PHE A 62 -13.56 0.47 -21.30
N TYR A 63 -14.46 0.18 -20.37
CA TYR A 63 -14.11 -0.14 -18.99
C TYR A 63 -13.60 -1.56 -18.80
N GLN A 64 -14.10 -2.53 -19.59
CA GLN A 64 -13.53 -3.88 -19.65
C GLN A 64 -12.05 -3.90 -20.10
N SER A 65 -11.57 -2.81 -20.71
CA SER A 65 -10.18 -2.68 -21.18
C SER A 65 -9.28 -1.80 -20.28
N THR A 66 -9.84 -0.97 -19.40
CA THR A 66 -9.06 -0.01 -18.60
C THR A 66 -8.49 -0.65 -17.34
N LYS A 67 -7.25 -1.13 -17.44
CA LYS A 67 -6.45 -1.53 -16.28
C LYS A 67 -6.20 -0.33 -15.35
N PRO A 68 -6.17 -0.52 -14.02
CA PRO A 68 -5.75 0.53 -13.10
C PRO A 68 -4.40 1.12 -13.50
N VAL A 69 -4.28 2.44 -13.47
CA VAL A 69 -3.02 3.14 -13.75
C VAL A 69 -2.21 3.21 -12.47
N THR A 70 -1.10 2.48 -12.42
CA THR A 70 -0.18 2.50 -11.29
C THR A 70 0.60 3.81 -11.23
N LEU A 71 0.42 4.56 -10.15
CA LEU A 71 1.15 5.79 -9.81
C LEU A 71 2.39 5.50 -8.97
N ILE A 72 2.27 4.56 -8.02
CA ILE A 72 3.36 4.17 -7.10
C ILE A 72 3.40 2.64 -7.06
N ASP A 73 4.60 2.10 -7.11
CA ASP A 73 4.89 0.68 -6.96
C ASP A 73 6.30 0.56 -6.40
N GLN A 74 6.40 0.67 -5.07
CA GLN A 74 7.66 0.68 -4.36
C GLN A 74 7.66 -0.39 -3.30
N THR A 75 8.57 -1.36 -3.44
CA THR A 75 8.81 -2.39 -2.44
C THR A 75 10.14 -2.14 -1.75
N ILE A 76 10.15 -2.21 -0.43
CA ILE A 76 11.35 -2.16 0.40
C ILE A 76 11.48 -3.45 1.21
N GLU A 77 12.70 -3.95 1.35
CA GLU A 77 13.00 -5.06 2.25
C GLU A 77 13.19 -4.51 3.67
N LEU A 78 12.38 -4.98 4.62
CA LEU A 78 12.49 -4.62 6.03
C LEU A 78 13.37 -5.58 6.81
N VAL A 79 13.28 -6.89 6.52
CA VAL A 79 14.04 -7.94 7.19
C VAL A 79 14.47 -8.98 6.17
N LYS A 80 15.74 -9.38 6.22
CA LYS A 80 16.29 -10.50 5.43
C LYS A 80 15.69 -11.84 5.86
N PRO A 81 15.84 -12.91 5.05
CA PRO A 81 15.45 -14.25 5.46
C PRO A 81 15.97 -14.61 6.85
N GLY A 82 15.12 -15.19 7.70
CA GLY A 82 15.42 -15.38 9.10
C GLY A 82 14.31 -16.07 9.89
N GLN A 83 14.33 -15.87 11.20
CA GLN A 83 13.31 -16.38 12.11
C GLN A 83 12.72 -15.23 12.93
N ILE A 84 11.40 -15.18 13.01
CA ILE A 84 10.66 -14.27 13.87
C ILE A 84 10.44 -14.98 15.22
N PRO A 85 10.82 -14.38 16.36
CA PRO A 85 10.59 -14.95 17.68
C PRO A 85 9.10 -14.97 18.04
N SER A 86 8.73 -15.78 19.04
CA SER A 86 7.39 -15.76 19.60
C SER A 86 7.12 -14.44 20.35
N LEU A 87 5.85 -14.20 20.66
CA LEU A 87 5.28 -13.00 21.27
C LEU A 87 5.15 -11.85 20.27
N LYS A 88 6.05 -10.86 20.32
CA LYS A 88 5.91 -9.59 19.62
C LYS A 88 7.25 -9.18 19.02
N THR A 89 7.25 -8.87 17.73
CA THR A 89 8.40 -8.31 17.01
C THR A 89 7.99 -6.96 16.41
N GLU A 90 8.82 -5.95 16.62
CA GLU A 90 8.61 -4.60 16.09
C GLU A 90 9.70 -4.26 15.08
N ILE A 91 9.29 -3.90 13.87
CA ILE A 91 10.18 -3.62 12.74
C ILE A 91 9.91 -2.18 12.29
N PRO A 92 10.78 -1.22 12.62
CA PRO A 92 10.63 0.15 12.14
C PRO A 92 10.85 0.19 10.63
N PHE A 93 10.12 1.08 9.96
CA PHE A 93 10.28 1.32 8.53
C PHE A 93 10.28 2.80 8.21
N GLN A 94 10.92 3.12 7.09
CA GLN A 94 10.90 4.44 6.48
C GLN A 94 10.89 4.28 4.97
N VAL A 95 9.97 4.98 4.31
CA VAL A 95 9.82 4.96 2.86
C VAL A 95 9.51 6.36 2.36
N GLN A 96 10.17 6.78 1.27
CA GLN A 96 9.86 8.04 0.61
C GLN A 96 8.69 7.83 -0.34
N LEU A 97 7.65 8.65 -0.23
CA LEU A 97 6.50 8.62 -1.12
C LEU A 97 6.89 9.21 -2.48
N LYS A 98 7.17 8.34 -3.45
CA LYS A 98 7.64 8.77 -4.78
C LYS A 98 6.81 8.14 -5.88
N GLY A 99 6.32 8.97 -6.80
CA GLY A 99 5.63 8.50 -8.00
C GLY A 99 6.56 7.83 -9.00
N ARG A 100 5.99 7.06 -9.92
CA ARG A 100 6.71 6.54 -11.09
C ARG A 100 7.19 7.71 -11.97
N PRO A 101 8.33 7.56 -12.68
CA PRO A 101 8.79 8.57 -13.63
C PRO A 101 7.69 8.96 -14.61
N ASN A 102 7.56 10.27 -14.88
CA ASN A 102 6.54 10.85 -15.78
C ASN A 102 5.07 10.59 -15.36
N LYS A 103 4.82 10.25 -14.10
CA LYS A 103 3.48 10.15 -13.51
C LYS A 103 3.43 10.99 -12.24
N PRO A 104 2.84 12.21 -12.27
CA PRO A 104 2.67 12.99 -11.05
C PRO A 104 1.79 12.23 -10.07
N LEU A 105 2.04 12.42 -8.77
CA LEU A 105 1.13 11.95 -7.74
C LEU A 105 -0.10 12.85 -7.70
N TYR A 106 -1.27 12.23 -7.73
CA TYR A 106 -2.55 12.89 -7.55
C TYR A 106 -3.01 12.73 -6.12
N GLU A 107 -3.80 13.70 -5.63
CA GLU A 107 -4.45 13.60 -4.33
C GLU A 107 -5.38 12.37 -4.29
N THR A 108 -5.45 11.73 -3.13
CA THR A 108 -6.38 10.61 -2.91
C THR A 108 -7.81 11.11 -3.10
N TYR A 109 -8.59 10.39 -3.89
CA TYR A 109 -9.92 10.80 -4.30
C TYR A 109 -10.86 9.61 -4.36
N HIS A 110 -12.06 9.74 -3.81
CA HIS A 110 -13.09 8.70 -3.78
C HIS A 110 -14.36 9.23 -4.42
N GLY A 111 -14.42 9.18 -5.76
CA GLY A 111 -15.57 9.60 -6.54
C GLY A 111 -16.40 8.45 -7.10
N VAL A 112 -17.49 8.80 -7.78
CA VAL A 112 -18.42 7.85 -8.41
C VAL A 112 -17.78 7.15 -9.61
N PHE A 113 -16.90 7.85 -10.34
CA PHE A 113 -16.29 7.36 -11.59
C PHE A 113 -14.77 7.24 -11.53
N VAL A 114 -14.13 7.76 -10.49
CA VAL A 114 -12.67 7.74 -10.35
C VAL A 114 -12.34 7.51 -8.88
N ASN A 115 -11.43 6.58 -8.65
CA ASN A 115 -10.80 6.34 -7.37
C ASN A 115 -9.29 6.50 -7.50
N ILE A 116 -8.70 7.31 -6.63
CA ILE A 116 -7.26 7.48 -6.48
C ILE A 116 -6.93 7.06 -5.06
N GLN A 117 -6.16 5.99 -4.92
CA GLN A 117 -5.82 5.41 -3.63
C GLN A 117 -4.32 5.18 -3.53
N VAL A 118 -3.79 5.39 -2.33
CA VAL A 118 -2.44 4.98 -1.92
C VAL A 118 -2.59 4.06 -0.72
N LYS A 119 -1.90 2.92 -0.74
CA LYS A 119 -1.96 1.88 0.28
C LYS A 119 -0.55 1.41 0.63
N ILE A 120 -0.37 1.05 1.89
CA ILE A 120 0.82 0.36 2.38
C ILE A 120 0.38 -1.06 2.69
N LYS A 121 1.05 -2.04 2.09
CA LYS A 121 0.77 -3.47 2.26
C LYS A 121 2.03 -4.22 2.71
N PHE A 122 1.80 -5.24 3.51
CA PHE A 122 2.81 -6.18 4.01
C PHE A 122 2.65 -7.51 3.27
#